data_AF-A0A6N8Y7J2-F1
#
_entry.id   AF-A0A6N8Y7J2-F1
#
_cell.length_a   1.000
_cell.length_b   1.000
_cell.length_c   1.000
_cell.angle_alpha   90.00
_cell.angle_beta   90.00
_cell.angle_gamma   90.00
#
_symmetry.space_group_name_H-M   'P 1'
#
loop_
_entity.id
_entity.type
_entity.pdbx_description
1 polymer ?
#
loop_
_entity_poly.entity_id
_entity_poly.type
_entity_poly.pdbx_seq_one_letter_code
_entity_poly.pdbx_strand_id
1 'polypeptide(L)'
;MVKQDSLLTIISALISRKAEGAYWDFKREYHKNKADLIHDILCLANAKYTGDRFLIFGVDDNDFSLYSINEDSGRITQAELAGLFRDNADKFFQSRFPDFYLKEITVNETLLDVLVIEDTAYKPYYLVRKYGKVRAHHIYTRVCDTNTPINDSAQPHEIERMWRERFGLDMTPYQRAIRYLSKPDEWSVIAENGCNMNFHHKIFPEFTLRVAKAEDHIACHEEWTRGEICRDDNRAWYYELYYHQTRLAQVRCVIFDDNKKSMVAPNWEPRGAGRFYFYEIDSMNYAVQKFYSSFTRRDDSTKLSVGGHGKATDEARLRWNHQLKIPVIHKRELDDFLSSAGEHKLVNPSTNEKEQYQLFLLNQLEFEDWRNSL
;
A
#
# COMPACT_ATOMS: atom_id res chain seq x y z
N MET A 1 0.61 4.37 -9.08
CA MET A 1 0.67 4.54 -10.54
C MET A 1 0.58 3.19 -11.23
N VAL A 2 -0.49 2.98 -12.01
CA VAL A 2 -0.64 1.80 -12.88
C VAL A 2 0.37 1.90 -14.03
N LYS A 3 1.12 0.83 -14.32
CA LYS A 3 2.04 0.77 -15.48
C LYS A 3 1.24 0.90 -16.78
N GLN A 4 1.79 1.55 -17.81
CA GLN A 4 1.08 1.81 -19.08
C GLN A 4 0.57 0.54 -19.76
N ASP A 5 1.37 -0.52 -19.84
CA ASP A 5 0.96 -1.80 -20.42
C ASP A 5 -0.16 -2.49 -19.62
N SER A 6 -0.16 -2.29 -18.30
CA SER A 6 -1.24 -2.77 -17.42
C SER A 6 -2.53 -1.99 -17.67
N LEU A 7 -2.46 -0.69 -17.92
CA LEU A 7 -3.64 0.13 -18.20
C LEU A 7 -4.27 -0.23 -19.54
N LEU A 8 -3.49 -0.36 -20.61
CA LEU A 8 -3.99 -0.77 -21.93
C LEU A 8 -4.75 -2.10 -21.85
N THR A 9 -4.21 -3.07 -21.10
CA THR A 9 -4.84 -4.38 -20.89
C THR A 9 -6.17 -4.25 -20.16
N ILE A 10 -6.21 -3.46 -19.07
CA ILE A 10 -7.44 -3.20 -18.31
C ILE A 10 -8.50 -2.57 -19.22
N ILE A 11 -8.16 -1.47 -19.91
CA ILE A 11 -9.13 -0.71 -20.71
C ILE A 11 -9.64 -1.52 -21.91
N SER A 12 -8.76 -2.26 -22.59
CA SER A 12 -9.18 -3.16 -23.68
C SER A 12 -10.16 -4.23 -23.19
N ALA A 13 -9.97 -4.75 -21.98
CA ALA A 13 -10.89 -5.69 -21.36
C ALA A 13 -12.22 -5.04 -20.92
N LEU A 14 -12.24 -3.75 -20.58
CA LEU A 14 -13.48 -3.03 -20.29
C LEU A 14 -14.29 -2.77 -21.56
N ILE A 15 -13.64 -2.32 -22.64
CA ILE A 15 -14.29 -2.09 -23.93
C ILE A 15 -14.89 -3.39 -24.47
N SER A 16 -14.17 -4.51 -24.36
CA SER A 16 -14.66 -5.80 -24.86
C SER A 16 -15.90 -6.33 -24.14
N ARG A 17 -16.18 -5.86 -22.91
CA ARG A 17 -17.41 -6.19 -22.18
C ARG A 17 -18.67 -5.61 -22.81
N LYS A 18 -18.55 -4.56 -23.63
CA LYS A 18 -19.68 -3.84 -24.24
C LYS A 18 -20.77 -3.48 -23.22
N ALA A 19 -20.32 -2.99 -22.08
CA ALA A 19 -21.16 -2.54 -20.99
C ALA A 19 -20.37 -1.56 -20.12
N GLU A 20 -21.08 -0.63 -19.52
CA GLU A 20 -20.56 0.19 -18.43
C GLU A 20 -20.66 -0.54 -17.08
N GLY A 21 -20.00 -0.02 -16.06
CA GLY A 21 -20.08 -0.62 -14.73
C GLY A 21 -19.64 0.28 -13.61
N ALA A 22 -19.52 -0.30 -12.42
CA ALA A 22 -19.43 0.43 -11.16
C ALA A 22 -18.22 1.37 -11.04
N TYR A 23 -17.15 1.09 -11.79
CA TYR A 23 -15.89 1.82 -11.72
C TYR A 23 -15.40 2.34 -13.07
N TRP A 24 -16.21 2.22 -14.12
CA TRP A 24 -15.90 2.81 -15.42
C TRP A 24 -17.13 3.35 -16.14
N ASP A 25 -16.89 4.40 -16.92
CA ASP A 25 -17.90 5.12 -17.69
C ASP A 25 -17.29 5.50 -19.04
N PHE A 26 -18.05 5.30 -20.12
CA PHE A 26 -17.61 5.64 -21.47
C PHE A 26 -18.17 7.00 -21.87
N LYS A 27 -17.37 7.76 -22.61
CA LYS A 27 -17.78 9.01 -23.23
C LYS A 27 -17.20 9.05 -24.63
N ARG A 28 -18.03 9.32 -25.63
CA ARG A 28 -17.56 9.48 -26.99
C ARG A 28 -16.64 10.71 -27.13
N GLU A 29 -17.09 11.82 -26.55
CA GLU A 29 -16.41 13.13 -26.59
C GLU A 29 -16.27 13.67 -25.16
N TYR A 30 -15.35 14.62 -24.98
CA TYR A 30 -15.23 15.41 -23.76
C TYR A 30 -16.47 16.27 -23.52
N HIS A 31 -16.77 16.51 -22.23
CA HIS A 31 -17.90 17.35 -21.86
C HIS A 31 -17.72 18.79 -22.34
N LYS A 32 -18.70 19.26 -23.12
CA LYS A 32 -18.83 20.68 -23.50
C LYS A 32 -18.99 21.60 -22.29
N ASN A 33 -19.58 21.10 -21.20
CA ASN A 33 -19.76 21.84 -19.96
C ASN A 33 -18.89 21.23 -18.84
N LYS A 34 -18.03 22.05 -18.23
CA LYS A 34 -17.15 21.61 -17.14
C LYS A 34 -17.89 21.14 -15.89
N ALA A 35 -19.13 21.59 -15.68
CA ALA A 35 -19.97 21.10 -14.58
C ALA A 35 -20.39 19.64 -14.77
N ASP A 36 -20.56 19.17 -16.02
CA ASP A 36 -20.83 17.76 -16.30
C ASP A 36 -19.61 16.89 -16.01
N LEU A 37 -18.43 17.35 -16.41
CA LEU A 37 -17.18 16.66 -16.10
C LEU A 37 -16.95 16.53 -14.58
N ILE A 38 -17.15 17.62 -13.82
CA ILE A 38 -17.05 17.58 -12.35
C ILE A 38 -18.07 16.60 -11.77
N HIS A 39 -19.29 16.57 -12.30
CA HIS A 39 -20.34 15.66 -11.83
C HIS A 39 -19.95 14.18 -12.03
N ASP A 40 -19.47 13.82 -13.22
CA ASP A 40 -19.09 12.43 -13.52
C ASP A 40 -17.86 12.00 -12.70
N ILE A 41 -16.88 12.90 -12.52
CA ILE A 41 -15.73 12.66 -11.62
C ILE A 41 -16.20 12.45 -10.18
N LEU A 42 -17.13 13.26 -9.67
CA LEU A 42 -17.67 13.07 -8.32
C LEU A 42 -18.42 11.74 -8.18
N CYS A 43 -19.21 11.35 -9.18
CA CYS A 43 -19.92 10.07 -9.18
C CYS A 43 -18.94 8.88 -9.11
N LEU A 44 -17.95 8.85 -10.00
CA LEU A 44 -16.94 7.79 -10.03
C LEU A 44 -16.06 7.78 -8.78
N ALA A 45 -15.60 8.94 -8.31
CA ALA A 45 -14.76 9.04 -7.12
C ALA A 45 -15.46 8.51 -5.86
N ASN A 46 -16.78 8.65 -5.77
CA ASN A 46 -17.59 8.19 -4.64
C ASN A 46 -18.16 6.76 -4.82
N ALA A 47 -17.90 6.09 -5.94
CA ALA A 47 -18.50 4.80 -6.27
C ALA A 47 -18.10 3.68 -5.27
N LYS A 48 -18.96 2.67 -5.14
CA LYS A 48 -18.67 1.48 -4.31
C LYS A 48 -17.77 0.50 -5.06
N TYR A 49 -16.46 0.73 -4.96
CA TYR A 49 -15.46 -0.11 -5.60
C TYR A 49 -14.14 -0.05 -4.82
N THR A 50 -13.28 -1.05 -4.97
CA THR A 50 -11.90 -1.03 -4.45
C THR A 50 -10.95 -1.06 -5.64
N GLY A 51 -10.12 -0.03 -5.78
CA GLY A 51 -9.27 0.22 -6.95
C GLY A 51 -9.66 1.47 -7.73
N ASP A 52 -8.80 1.84 -8.68
CA ASP A 52 -8.97 3.06 -9.50
C ASP A 52 -10.24 3.00 -10.36
N ARG A 53 -10.81 4.18 -10.65
CA ARG A 53 -11.95 4.34 -11.57
C ARG A 53 -11.51 5.00 -12.86
N PHE A 54 -12.26 4.75 -13.92
CA PHE A 54 -11.90 5.17 -15.26
C PHE A 54 -13.06 5.91 -15.93
N LEU A 55 -12.82 7.15 -16.32
CA LEU A 55 -13.66 7.83 -17.30
C LEU A 55 -12.91 7.80 -18.64
N ILE A 56 -13.46 7.08 -19.61
CA ILE A 56 -12.77 6.70 -20.84
C ILE A 56 -13.39 7.48 -22.00
N PHE A 57 -12.60 8.38 -22.59
CA PHE A 57 -13.00 9.21 -23.71
C PHE A 57 -12.62 8.58 -25.05
N GLY A 58 -13.46 8.76 -26.07
CA GLY A 58 -13.30 8.16 -27.40
C GLY A 58 -14.00 6.81 -27.56
N VAL A 59 -14.95 6.48 -26.69
CA VAL A 59 -15.78 5.26 -26.79
C VAL A 59 -17.25 5.66 -26.68
N ASP A 60 -18.07 5.27 -27.67
CA ASP A 60 -19.52 5.51 -27.61
C ASP A 60 -20.17 4.67 -26.52
N ASP A 61 -21.08 5.28 -25.76
CA ASP A 61 -21.76 4.63 -24.64
C ASP A 61 -22.90 3.69 -25.09
N ASN A 62 -23.36 3.79 -26.34
CA ASN A 62 -24.46 2.96 -26.86
C ASN A 62 -23.96 1.74 -27.63
N ASP A 63 -23.02 1.94 -28.56
CA ASP A 63 -22.53 0.86 -29.44
C ASP A 63 -21.08 0.44 -29.18
N PHE A 64 -20.37 1.14 -28.28
CA PHE A 64 -18.98 0.88 -27.90
C PHE A 64 -17.99 0.99 -29.06
N SER A 65 -18.35 1.72 -30.11
CA SER A 65 -17.45 2.04 -31.21
C SER A 65 -16.38 3.06 -30.76
N LEU A 66 -15.21 2.95 -31.39
CA LEU A 66 -14.04 3.76 -31.05
C LEU A 66 -13.99 5.02 -31.91
N TYR A 67 -13.74 6.16 -31.26
CA TYR A 67 -13.56 7.47 -31.88
C TYR A 67 -12.25 8.07 -31.40
N SER A 68 -11.43 8.52 -32.35
CA SER A 68 -10.14 9.13 -32.02
C SER A 68 -10.36 10.48 -31.36
N ILE A 69 -9.78 10.66 -30.16
CA ILE A 69 -9.94 11.89 -29.39
C ILE A 69 -9.10 13.05 -29.93
N ASN A 70 -8.21 12.81 -30.90
CA ASN A 70 -7.36 13.84 -31.53
C ASN A 70 -8.17 14.98 -32.17
N GLU A 71 -9.36 14.67 -32.67
CA GLU A 71 -10.22 15.65 -33.35
C GLU A 71 -11.26 16.28 -32.42
N ASP A 72 -11.26 15.91 -31.14
CA ASP A 72 -12.22 16.42 -30.18
C ASP A 72 -11.85 17.86 -29.75
N SER A 73 -12.66 18.82 -30.21
CA SER A 73 -12.53 20.24 -29.86
C SER A 73 -12.67 20.55 -28.36
N GLY A 74 -13.26 19.64 -27.58
CA GLY A 74 -13.44 19.76 -26.13
C GLY A 74 -12.34 19.09 -25.31
N ARG A 75 -11.38 18.42 -25.96
CA ARG A 75 -10.25 17.74 -25.31
C ARG A 75 -9.48 18.70 -24.41
N ILE A 76 -9.15 18.23 -23.21
CA ILE A 76 -8.39 19.00 -22.21
C ILE A 76 -7.12 18.29 -21.82
N THR A 77 -6.11 19.07 -21.47
CA THR A 77 -4.86 18.60 -20.92
C THR A 77 -4.96 18.32 -19.42
N GLN A 78 -4.00 17.54 -18.89
CA GLN A 78 -3.85 17.33 -17.44
C GLN A 78 -3.75 18.67 -16.67
N ALA A 79 -3.04 19.66 -17.23
CA ALA A 79 -2.84 20.95 -16.59
C ALA A 79 -4.14 21.75 -16.49
N GLU A 80 -4.96 21.76 -17.55
CA GLU A 80 -6.26 22.44 -17.55
C GLU A 80 -7.24 21.77 -16.60
N LEU A 81 -7.27 20.43 -16.57
CA LEU A 81 -8.11 19.68 -15.63
C LEU A 81 -7.69 19.94 -14.18
N ALA A 82 -6.39 19.87 -13.88
CA ALA A 82 -5.87 20.18 -12.55
C ALA A 82 -6.12 21.64 -12.16
N GLY A 83 -6.01 22.57 -13.12
CA GLY A 83 -6.36 23.99 -12.94
C GLY A 83 -7.83 24.16 -12.57
N LEU A 84 -8.76 23.54 -13.32
CA LEU A 84 -10.19 23.57 -13.05
C LEU A 84 -10.53 23.20 -11.61
N PHE A 85 -9.97 22.10 -11.09
CA PHE A 85 -10.23 21.66 -9.71
C PHE A 85 -9.53 22.54 -8.67
N ARG A 86 -8.30 22.96 -8.93
CA ARG A 86 -7.54 23.84 -8.03
C ARG A 86 -8.19 25.22 -7.88
N ASP A 87 -8.59 25.83 -8.98
CA ASP A 87 -9.23 27.15 -9.01
C ASP A 87 -10.61 27.14 -8.32
N ASN A 88 -11.20 25.96 -8.16
CA ASN A 88 -12.46 25.75 -7.46
C ASN A 88 -12.30 24.98 -6.15
N ALA A 89 -11.08 24.84 -5.64
CA ALA A 89 -10.81 24.03 -4.44
C ALA A 89 -11.64 24.51 -3.25
N ASP A 90 -11.83 25.81 -3.05
CA ASP A 90 -12.64 26.39 -1.97
C ASP A 90 -14.11 25.94 -2.00
N LYS A 91 -14.58 25.46 -3.15
CA LYS A 91 -15.94 24.93 -3.32
C LYS A 91 -16.07 23.50 -2.86
N PHE A 92 -14.98 22.75 -2.68
CA PHE A 92 -15.01 21.37 -2.21
C PHE A 92 -14.98 21.30 -0.69
N PHE A 93 -15.60 20.27 -0.11
CA PHE A 93 -15.51 20.01 1.30
C PHE A 93 -14.04 19.86 1.74
N GLN A 94 -13.64 20.61 2.77
CA GLN A 94 -12.25 20.70 3.26
C GLN A 94 -11.22 21.09 2.19
N SER A 95 -11.66 21.79 1.14
CA SER A 95 -10.84 22.12 -0.03
C SER A 95 -10.17 20.90 -0.68
N ARG A 96 -10.84 19.74 -0.60
CA ARG A 96 -10.31 18.46 -1.07
C ARG A 96 -11.17 17.89 -2.20
N PHE A 97 -10.53 17.60 -3.32
CA PHE A 97 -11.13 16.95 -4.50
C PHE A 97 -10.43 15.61 -4.79
N PRO A 98 -11.00 14.76 -5.66
CA PRO A 98 -10.39 13.48 -6.01
C PRO A 98 -9.01 13.63 -6.64
N ASP A 99 -8.10 12.71 -6.34
CA ASP A 99 -6.81 12.62 -7.04
C ASP A 99 -7.02 11.90 -8.37
N PHE A 100 -6.50 12.48 -9.46
CA PHE A 100 -6.72 11.97 -10.81
C PHE A 100 -5.57 12.33 -11.77
N TYR A 101 -5.45 11.55 -12.84
CA TYR A 101 -4.52 11.84 -13.94
C TYR A 101 -5.05 11.31 -15.28
N LEU A 102 -4.73 12.02 -16.36
CA LEU A 102 -5.01 11.62 -17.73
C LEU A 102 -3.89 10.74 -18.29
N LYS A 103 -4.28 9.71 -19.05
CA LYS A 103 -3.39 8.85 -19.83
C LYS A 103 -3.93 8.67 -21.24
N GLU A 104 -3.05 8.87 -22.21
CA GLU A 104 -3.30 8.50 -23.59
C GLU A 104 -3.03 7.01 -23.79
N ILE A 105 -3.94 6.33 -24.47
CA ILE A 105 -3.75 4.94 -24.91
C ILE A 105 -4.20 4.79 -26.36
N THR A 106 -3.62 3.83 -27.07
CA THR A 106 -4.05 3.48 -28.43
C THR A 106 -4.65 2.08 -28.41
N VAL A 107 -5.93 1.97 -28.77
CA VAL A 107 -6.67 0.70 -28.89
C VAL A 107 -7.11 0.55 -30.34
N ASN A 108 -6.73 -0.53 -31.01
CA ASN A 108 -7.04 -0.77 -32.43
C ASN A 108 -6.76 0.46 -33.30
N GLU A 109 -5.54 1.01 -33.20
CA GLU A 109 -5.09 2.21 -33.93
C GLU A 109 -5.86 3.50 -33.62
N THR A 110 -6.80 3.48 -32.68
CA THR A 110 -7.59 4.64 -32.25
C THR A 110 -7.04 5.21 -30.96
N LEU A 111 -6.75 6.52 -30.94
CA LEU A 111 -6.25 7.22 -29.76
C LEU A 111 -7.42 7.56 -28.81
N LEU A 112 -7.30 7.12 -27.56
CA LEU A 112 -8.26 7.37 -26.48
C LEU A 112 -7.57 8.11 -25.34
N ASP A 113 -8.36 8.89 -24.59
CA ASP A 113 -7.93 9.45 -23.32
C ASP A 113 -8.61 8.72 -22.16
N VAL A 114 -7.84 8.37 -21.14
CA VAL A 114 -8.34 7.71 -19.93
C VAL A 114 -8.06 8.63 -18.75
N LEU A 115 -9.13 9.16 -18.15
CA LEU A 115 -9.05 9.81 -16.85
C LEU A 115 -9.09 8.74 -15.77
N VAL A 116 -7.94 8.51 -15.14
CA VAL A 116 -7.81 7.62 -13.99
C VAL A 116 -8.09 8.43 -12.73
N ILE A 117 -9.09 8.01 -11.94
CA ILE A 117 -9.44 8.58 -10.63
C ILE A 117 -8.95 7.60 -9.58
N GLU A 118 -7.99 8.02 -8.76
CA GLU A 118 -7.31 7.16 -7.80
C GLU A 118 -8.23 6.73 -6.66
N ASP A 119 -8.06 5.49 -6.19
CA ASP A 119 -8.76 5.04 -4.99
C ASP A 119 -8.14 5.61 -3.72
N THR A 120 -8.87 6.54 -3.12
CA THR A 120 -8.50 7.09 -1.82
C THR A 120 -9.65 6.98 -0.82
N ALA A 121 -9.28 6.90 0.46
CA ALA A 121 -10.22 6.83 1.57
C ALA A 121 -10.79 8.21 1.97
N TYR A 122 -10.78 9.22 1.10
CA TYR A 122 -11.25 10.57 1.46
C TYR A 122 -12.71 10.86 1.11
N LYS A 123 -13.41 9.87 0.54
CA LYS A 123 -14.86 9.92 0.27
C LYS A 123 -15.64 10.27 1.54
N PRO A 124 -16.82 10.93 1.46
CA PRO A 124 -17.42 11.47 0.24
C PRO A 124 -16.71 12.73 -0.24
N TYR A 125 -16.52 12.84 -1.55
CA TYR A 125 -16.20 14.08 -2.24
C TYR A 125 -17.48 14.80 -2.62
N TYR A 126 -17.59 16.08 -2.24
CA TYR A 126 -18.75 16.89 -2.58
C TYR A 126 -18.42 18.38 -2.48
N LEU A 127 -19.31 19.19 -3.06
CA LEU A 127 -19.18 20.63 -3.03
C LEU A 127 -19.84 21.23 -1.79
N VAL A 128 -19.20 22.18 -1.12
CA VAL A 128 -19.80 23.09 -0.12
C VAL A 128 -20.32 24.38 -0.75
N ARG A 129 -19.96 24.66 -2.01
CA ARG A 129 -20.47 25.79 -2.81
C ARG A 129 -20.80 25.33 -4.23
N LYS A 130 -21.88 25.84 -4.80
CA LYS A 130 -22.34 25.47 -6.15
C LYS A 130 -21.27 25.75 -7.23
N TYR A 131 -21.18 24.85 -8.21
CA TYR A 131 -20.45 25.05 -9.46
C TYR A 131 -21.31 24.68 -10.66
N GLY A 132 -21.64 25.65 -11.52
CA GLY A 132 -22.53 25.42 -12.66
C GLY A 132 -23.85 24.79 -12.21
N LYS A 133 -24.16 23.58 -12.67
CA LYS A 133 -25.33 22.81 -12.24
C LYS A 133 -25.09 21.85 -11.07
N VAL A 134 -23.83 21.62 -10.68
CA VAL A 134 -23.47 20.80 -9.52
C VAL A 134 -23.83 21.54 -8.24
N ARG A 135 -24.80 21.01 -7.50
CA ARG A 135 -25.34 21.63 -6.28
C ARG A 135 -24.41 21.44 -5.08
N ALA A 136 -24.40 22.44 -4.19
CA ALA A 136 -23.71 22.34 -2.91
C ALA A 136 -24.43 21.34 -2.00
N HIS A 137 -23.67 20.62 -1.18
CA HIS A 137 -24.09 19.62 -0.19
C HIS A 137 -24.80 18.37 -0.74
N HIS A 138 -24.92 18.25 -2.06
CA HIS A 138 -25.32 17.01 -2.71
C HIS A 138 -24.09 16.10 -2.85
N ILE A 139 -24.24 14.84 -2.48
CA ILE A 139 -23.21 13.81 -2.66
C ILE A 139 -23.65 12.95 -3.85
N TYR A 140 -22.84 12.89 -4.89
CA TYR A 140 -23.13 12.09 -6.07
C TYR A 140 -22.29 10.82 -6.04
N THR A 141 -22.86 9.70 -6.45
CA THR A 141 -22.17 8.41 -6.57
C THR A 141 -22.64 7.67 -7.82
N ARG A 142 -21.83 6.72 -8.28
CA ARG A 142 -22.20 5.76 -9.31
C ARG A 142 -22.57 4.42 -8.68
N VAL A 143 -23.71 3.87 -9.09
CA VAL A 143 -24.18 2.53 -8.72
C VAL A 143 -24.35 1.74 -10.00
N CYS A 144 -23.60 0.64 -10.14
CA CYS A 144 -23.54 -0.10 -11.40
C CYS A 144 -23.15 0.86 -12.55
N ASP A 145 -24.01 1.08 -13.52
CA ASP A 145 -23.80 1.97 -14.66
C ASP A 145 -24.47 3.35 -14.51
N THR A 146 -25.11 3.62 -13.37
CA THR A 146 -25.96 4.80 -13.21
C THR A 146 -25.34 5.82 -12.25
N ASN A 147 -25.14 7.03 -12.74
CA ASN A 147 -24.75 8.18 -11.92
C ASN A 147 -25.97 8.74 -11.16
N THR A 148 -25.76 9.21 -9.93
CA THR A 148 -26.77 9.98 -9.19
C THR A 148 -27.20 11.18 -10.05
N PRO A 149 -28.51 11.45 -10.23
CA PRO A 149 -28.95 12.60 -11.02
C PRO A 149 -28.42 13.94 -10.47
N ILE A 150 -28.10 14.89 -11.37
CA ILE A 150 -27.54 16.21 -11.01
C ILE A 150 -28.40 17.04 -10.05
N ASN A 151 -29.70 16.76 -10.01
CA ASN A 151 -30.70 17.41 -9.16
C ASN A 151 -31.03 16.64 -7.87
N ASP A 152 -30.36 15.51 -7.62
CA ASP A 152 -30.59 14.60 -6.50
C ASP A 152 -29.28 14.32 -5.73
N SER A 153 -29.33 13.49 -4.69
CA SER A 153 -28.19 13.06 -3.89
C SER A 153 -28.23 11.54 -3.68
N ALA A 154 -27.06 10.96 -3.42
CA ALA A 154 -26.89 9.56 -3.07
C ALA A 154 -27.78 9.19 -1.87
N GLN A 155 -28.20 7.93 -1.83
CA GLN A 155 -29.07 7.42 -0.77
C GLN A 155 -28.35 7.45 0.59
N PRO A 156 -29.07 7.59 1.71
CA PRO A 156 -28.46 7.70 3.03
C PRO A 156 -27.47 6.57 3.38
N HIS A 157 -27.76 5.33 2.99
CA HIS A 157 -26.88 4.17 3.24
C HIS A 157 -25.57 4.23 2.43
N GLU A 158 -25.58 4.88 1.27
CA GLU A 158 -24.39 5.08 0.44
C GLU A 158 -23.51 6.18 1.04
N ILE A 159 -24.14 7.26 1.51
CA ILE A 159 -23.46 8.34 2.23
C ILE A 159 -22.84 7.80 3.52
N GLU A 160 -23.58 7.02 4.31
CA GLU A 160 -23.06 6.37 5.52
C GLU A 160 -21.83 5.51 5.20
N ARG A 161 -21.91 4.67 4.16
CA ARG A 161 -20.79 3.85 3.70
C ARG A 161 -19.54 4.69 3.42
N MET A 162 -19.66 5.81 2.71
CA MET A 162 -18.51 6.68 2.40
C MET A 162 -17.90 7.26 3.68
N TRP A 163 -18.71 7.69 4.65
CA TRP A 163 -18.21 8.16 5.93
C TRP A 163 -17.55 7.06 6.76
N ARG A 164 -18.10 5.84 6.74
CA ARG A 164 -17.48 4.69 7.39
C ARG A 164 -16.10 4.41 6.79
N GLU A 165 -15.98 4.41 5.47
CA GLU A 165 -14.70 4.27 4.76
C GLU A 165 -13.71 5.38 5.16
N ARG A 166 -14.18 6.64 5.17
CA ARG A 166 -13.37 7.81 5.58
C ARG A 166 -12.76 7.66 6.96
N PHE A 167 -13.59 7.23 7.90
CA PHE A 167 -13.21 7.06 9.30
C PHE A 167 -12.56 5.71 9.57
N GLY A 168 -12.46 4.82 8.58
CA GLY A 168 -11.94 3.46 8.73
C GLY A 168 -12.81 2.58 9.63
N LEU A 169 -14.12 2.84 9.70
CA LEU A 169 -15.11 2.08 10.46
C LEU A 169 -15.65 0.85 9.70
N ASP A 170 -15.26 0.71 8.43
CA ASP A 170 -15.43 -0.49 7.62
C ASP A 170 -14.22 -1.44 7.71
N MET A 171 -13.10 -0.97 8.26
CA MET A 171 -11.91 -1.76 8.51
C MET A 171 -12.06 -2.63 9.76
N THR A 172 -11.52 -3.85 9.70
CA THR A 172 -11.37 -4.70 10.89
C THR A 172 -10.45 -4.05 11.93
N PRO A 173 -10.55 -4.41 13.23
CA PRO A 173 -9.60 -3.94 14.23
C PRO A 173 -8.13 -4.20 13.85
N TYR A 174 -7.84 -5.34 13.21
CA TYR A 174 -6.50 -5.66 12.71
C TYR A 174 -5.98 -4.63 11.68
N GLN A 175 -6.79 -4.32 10.67
CA GLN A 175 -6.44 -3.32 9.64
C GLN A 175 -6.31 -1.91 10.23
N ARG A 176 -7.22 -1.52 11.13
CA ARG A 176 -7.13 -0.23 11.85
C ARG A 176 -5.84 -0.12 12.63
N ALA A 177 -5.42 -1.20 13.30
CA ALA A 177 -4.22 -1.19 14.10
C ALA A 177 -2.95 -1.01 13.25
N ILE A 178 -2.85 -1.65 12.09
CA ILE A 178 -1.76 -1.40 11.12
C ILE A 178 -1.71 0.08 10.73
N ARG A 179 -2.87 0.68 10.42
CA ARG A 179 -2.97 2.11 10.09
C ARG A 179 -2.52 2.99 11.26
N TYR A 180 -2.93 2.69 12.49
CA TYR A 180 -2.54 3.47 13.67
C TYR A 180 -1.06 3.34 14.00
N LEU A 181 -0.46 2.16 13.85
CA LEU A 181 0.98 1.96 14.07
C LEU A 181 1.85 2.75 13.08
N SER A 182 1.33 3.05 11.89
CA SER A 182 2.03 3.92 10.92
C SER A 182 2.13 5.40 11.33
N LYS A 183 1.50 5.77 12.46
CA LYS A 183 1.53 7.12 13.03
C LYS A 183 1.99 7.11 14.49
N PRO A 184 3.30 6.98 14.74
CA PRO A 184 3.82 6.78 16.09
C PRO A 184 3.51 7.94 17.05
N ASP A 185 3.43 9.17 16.52
CA ASP A 185 3.07 10.37 17.30
C ASP A 185 1.63 10.35 17.84
N GLU A 186 0.76 9.47 17.33
CA GLU A 186 -0.60 9.27 17.84
C GLU A 186 -0.67 8.26 18.99
N TRP A 187 0.47 7.74 19.48
CA TRP A 187 0.54 6.81 20.62
C TRP A 187 1.17 7.45 21.85
N SER A 188 0.76 6.98 23.03
CA SER A 188 1.29 7.38 24.33
C SER A 188 1.81 6.17 25.09
N VAL A 189 2.88 6.39 25.87
CA VAL A 189 3.43 5.38 26.77
C VAL A 189 2.46 5.18 27.95
N ILE A 190 2.11 3.92 28.22
CA ILE A 190 1.34 3.51 29.40
C ILE A 190 2.28 3.33 30.61
N ALA A 191 3.31 2.52 30.42
CA ALA A 191 4.24 2.11 31.47
C ALA A 191 5.54 1.61 30.85
N GLU A 192 6.61 1.73 31.62
CA GLU A 192 7.92 1.13 31.33
C GLU A 192 7.98 -0.28 31.92
N ASN A 193 8.46 -1.24 31.14
CA ASN A 193 8.69 -2.62 31.55
C ASN A 193 10.14 -3.01 31.22
N GLY A 194 11.08 -2.59 32.08
CA GLY A 194 12.51 -2.70 31.82
C GLY A 194 12.94 -1.79 30.66
N CYS A 195 13.62 -2.36 29.66
CA CYS A 195 14.02 -1.63 28.43
C CYS A 195 12.89 -1.54 27.39
N ASN A 196 11.72 -2.16 27.64
CA ASN A 196 10.60 -2.18 26.72
C ASN A 196 9.43 -1.35 27.27
N MET A 197 8.55 -0.88 26.39
CA MET A 197 7.48 0.05 26.78
C MET A 197 6.13 -0.44 26.28
N ASN A 198 5.09 -0.21 27.09
CA ASN A 198 3.71 -0.46 26.70
C ASN A 198 3.07 0.83 26.18
N PHE A 199 2.22 0.74 25.17
CA PHE A 199 1.62 1.89 24.50
C PHE A 199 0.10 1.76 24.37
N HIS A 200 -0.61 2.89 24.38
CA HIS A 200 -1.99 2.99 23.89
C HIS A 200 -2.09 4.07 22.81
N HIS A 201 -3.08 3.94 21.92
CA HIS A 201 -3.38 5.01 20.96
C HIS A 201 -4.14 6.16 21.65
N LYS A 202 -3.75 7.42 21.39
CA LYS A 202 -4.26 8.61 22.09
C LYS A 202 -5.77 8.83 21.91
N ILE A 203 -6.27 8.59 20.70
CA ILE A 203 -7.70 8.79 20.36
C ILE A 203 -8.51 7.50 20.57
N PHE A 204 -7.86 6.35 20.48
CA PHE A 204 -8.50 5.02 20.51
C PHE A 204 -7.80 4.13 21.55
N PRO A 205 -7.89 4.49 22.84
CA PRO A 205 -7.10 3.86 23.91
C PRO A 205 -7.36 2.36 24.09
N GLU A 206 -8.43 1.83 23.49
CA GLU A 206 -8.68 0.40 23.39
C GLU A 206 -7.67 -0.36 22.52
N PHE A 207 -6.95 0.33 21.63
CA PHE A 207 -5.79 -0.21 20.93
C PHE A 207 -4.55 -0.05 21.80
N THR A 208 -3.96 -1.18 22.21
CA THR A 208 -2.74 -1.17 23.02
C THR A 208 -1.68 -2.09 22.45
N LEU A 209 -0.42 -1.66 22.48
CA LEU A 209 0.75 -2.46 22.12
C LEU A 209 1.52 -2.77 23.40
N ARG A 210 1.64 -4.04 23.76
CA ARG A 210 2.19 -4.47 25.04
C ARG A 210 3.34 -5.44 24.84
N VAL A 211 4.33 -5.35 25.70
CA VAL A 211 5.38 -6.36 25.78
C VAL A 211 4.76 -7.62 26.38
N ALA A 212 4.95 -8.77 25.73
CA ALA A 212 4.51 -10.05 26.27
C ALA A 212 5.19 -10.33 27.63
N LYS A 213 4.59 -11.23 28.42
CA LYS A 213 5.14 -11.54 29.75
C LYS A 213 6.44 -12.32 29.62
N ALA A 214 7.25 -12.33 30.69
CA ALA A 214 8.56 -12.97 30.65
C ALA A 214 8.51 -14.49 30.41
N GLU A 215 7.39 -15.13 30.72
CA GLU A 215 7.16 -16.55 30.45
C GLU A 215 7.00 -16.83 28.93
N ASP A 216 6.70 -15.80 28.13
CA ASP A 216 6.55 -15.87 26.67
C ASP A 216 7.86 -15.57 25.93
N HIS A 217 9.01 -15.58 26.63
CA HIS A 217 10.31 -15.33 26.01
C HIS A 217 10.71 -16.48 25.08
N ILE A 218 11.18 -16.10 23.90
CA ILE A 218 11.66 -17.01 22.87
C ILE A 218 13.13 -17.30 23.17
N ALA A 219 13.51 -18.56 23.04
CA ALA A 219 14.91 -18.91 23.11
C ALA A 219 15.68 -18.27 21.94
N CYS A 220 16.88 -17.75 22.21
CA CYS A 220 17.72 -17.09 21.22
C CYS A 220 18.13 -17.98 20.04
N HIS A 221 17.76 -19.25 20.05
CA HIS A 221 18.04 -20.24 19.02
C HIS A 221 16.81 -20.60 18.14
N GLU A 222 15.76 -19.78 18.05
CA GLU A 222 14.68 -19.98 17.04
C GLU A 222 14.92 -19.16 15.76
N GLU A 223 14.33 -19.50 14.61
CA GLU A 223 14.60 -18.81 13.32
C GLU A 223 14.49 -17.26 13.40
N TRP A 224 15.39 -16.57 12.67
CA TRP A 224 15.86 -15.17 12.83
C TRP A 224 16.56 -14.84 14.16
N THR A 225 16.23 -15.52 15.24
CA THR A 225 16.98 -15.48 16.51
C THR A 225 18.29 -16.31 16.43
N ARG A 226 18.27 -17.44 15.69
CA ARG A 226 19.26 -18.53 15.75
C ARG A 226 20.57 -18.33 14.97
N GLY A 227 20.57 -17.66 13.83
CA GLY A 227 21.55 -18.06 12.78
C GLY A 227 22.37 -17.01 12.05
N GLU A 228 21.99 -15.73 12.03
CA GLU A 228 22.61 -14.78 11.08
C GLU A 228 23.28 -13.58 11.75
N ILE A 229 23.08 -13.43 13.06
CA ILE A 229 23.76 -12.45 13.92
C ILE A 229 24.18 -13.13 15.24
N CYS A 230 24.46 -14.44 15.21
CA CYS A 230 24.64 -15.22 16.43
C CYS A 230 25.80 -14.70 17.31
N ARG A 231 25.44 -14.27 18.51
CA ARG A 231 26.28 -14.17 19.71
C ARG A 231 25.47 -14.73 20.87
N ASP A 232 26.16 -15.23 21.90
CA ASP A 232 25.56 -15.89 23.07
C ASP A 232 24.60 -14.99 23.88
N ASP A 233 24.50 -13.70 23.56
CA ASP A 233 23.75 -12.68 24.28
C ASP A 233 22.54 -12.10 23.52
N ASN A 234 22.22 -12.61 22.33
CA ASN A 234 21.01 -12.22 21.60
C ASN A 234 19.75 -12.56 22.42
N ARG A 235 18.72 -11.70 22.32
CA ARG A 235 17.45 -11.89 23.04
C ARG A 235 16.27 -11.62 22.13
N ALA A 236 15.16 -12.29 22.38
CA ALA A 236 13.90 -12.03 21.70
C ALA A 236 12.74 -11.89 22.67
N TRP A 237 11.77 -11.10 22.26
CA TRP A 237 10.51 -10.91 22.97
C TRP A 237 9.39 -10.69 21.97
N TYR A 238 8.16 -10.69 22.46
CA TYR A 238 7.00 -10.37 21.65
C TYR A 238 6.41 -9.02 22.03
N TYR A 239 5.99 -8.27 21.02
CA TYR A 239 4.94 -7.28 21.17
C TYR A 239 3.59 -7.91 20.85
N GLU A 240 2.62 -7.70 21.72
CA GLU A 240 1.24 -8.11 21.55
C GLU A 240 0.36 -6.89 21.34
N LEU A 241 -0.34 -6.89 20.23
CA LEU A 241 -1.30 -5.86 19.89
C LEU A 241 -2.69 -6.30 20.31
N TYR A 242 -3.37 -5.46 21.08
CA TYR A 242 -4.71 -5.72 21.58
C TYR A 242 -5.70 -4.69 21.07
N TYR A 243 -6.93 -5.15 20.85
CA TYR A 243 -8.14 -4.34 20.76
C TYR A 243 -9.08 -4.77 21.88
N HIS A 244 -9.29 -3.89 22.86
CA HIS A 244 -9.84 -4.25 24.16
C HIS A 244 -9.05 -5.40 24.80
N GLN A 245 -9.67 -6.57 25.01
CA GLN A 245 -9.02 -7.77 25.56
C GLN A 245 -8.62 -8.77 24.46
N THR A 246 -8.99 -8.52 23.21
CA THR A 246 -8.71 -9.41 22.09
C THR A 246 -7.31 -9.15 21.57
N ARG A 247 -6.43 -10.16 21.63
CA ARG A 247 -5.11 -10.11 21.00
C ARG A 247 -5.27 -10.20 19.48
N LEU A 248 -4.96 -9.11 18.79
CA LEU A 248 -5.03 -9.01 17.33
C LEU A 248 -3.81 -9.62 16.64
N ALA A 249 -2.63 -9.44 17.24
CA ALA A 249 -1.37 -9.92 16.68
C ALA A 249 -0.33 -10.10 17.77
N GLN A 250 0.65 -10.97 17.49
CA GLN A 250 1.86 -11.14 18.27
C GLN A 250 3.05 -11.03 17.31
N VAL A 251 3.93 -10.07 17.55
CA VAL A 251 5.04 -9.70 16.68
C VAL A 251 6.36 -9.94 17.40
N ARG A 252 7.24 -10.75 16.80
CA ARG A 252 8.55 -11.06 17.36
C ARG A 252 9.50 -9.89 17.15
N CYS A 253 10.19 -9.49 18.20
CA CYS A 253 11.30 -8.54 18.18
C CYS A 253 12.58 -9.21 18.66
N VAL A 254 13.71 -8.81 18.09
CA VAL A 254 15.03 -9.36 18.41
C VAL A 254 15.97 -8.20 18.75
N ILE A 255 16.73 -8.37 19.82
CA ILE A 255 17.88 -7.56 20.19
C ILE A 255 19.15 -8.37 19.94
N PHE A 256 20.15 -7.72 19.37
CA PHE A 256 21.44 -8.30 19.03
C PHE A 256 22.57 -7.27 19.13
N ASP A 257 23.81 -7.72 18.91
CA ASP A 257 25.03 -6.89 18.96
C ASP A 257 25.21 -6.22 20.33
N ASP A 258 25.29 -7.03 21.40
CA ASP A 258 25.45 -6.58 22.79
C ASP A 258 24.38 -5.57 23.25
N ASN A 259 23.12 -5.81 22.88
CA ASN A 259 21.99 -4.91 23.10
C ASN A 259 22.04 -3.55 22.40
N LYS A 260 22.90 -3.39 21.39
CA LYS A 260 23.02 -2.11 20.66
C LYS A 260 22.00 -1.99 19.53
N LYS A 261 21.50 -3.11 19.02
CA LYS A 261 20.59 -3.13 17.86
C LYS A 261 19.33 -3.93 18.17
N SER A 262 18.23 -3.50 17.57
CA SER A 262 16.93 -4.09 17.79
C SER A 262 16.00 -3.88 16.61
N MET A 263 15.24 -4.91 16.23
CA MET A 263 14.24 -4.82 15.17
C MET A 263 13.16 -5.90 15.34
N VAL A 264 12.04 -5.72 14.65
CA VAL A 264 11.08 -6.79 14.41
C VAL A 264 11.75 -7.91 13.60
N ALA A 265 11.38 -9.16 13.85
CA ALA A 265 11.83 -10.26 13.01
C ALA A 265 11.17 -10.15 11.62
N PRO A 266 11.94 -10.11 10.53
CA PRO A 266 11.40 -10.09 9.19
C PRO A 266 10.78 -11.43 8.83
N ASN A 267 9.87 -11.40 7.85
CA ASN A 267 9.37 -12.62 7.23
C ASN A 267 10.47 -13.25 6.38
N TRP A 268 10.31 -14.53 6.02
CA TRP A 268 11.22 -15.18 5.10
C TRP A 268 10.51 -16.16 4.18
N GLU A 269 11.08 -16.37 3.00
CA GLU A 269 10.70 -17.41 2.04
C GLU A 269 11.96 -18.17 1.57
N PRO A 270 11.87 -19.45 1.21
CA PRO A 270 13.00 -20.20 0.68
C PRO A 270 13.37 -19.69 -0.72
N ARG A 271 14.67 -19.55 -0.98
CA ARG A 271 15.24 -19.33 -2.32
C ARG A 271 16.48 -20.21 -2.46
N GLY A 272 16.37 -21.22 -3.32
CA GLY A 272 17.33 -22.33 -3.35
C GLY A 272 17.37 -23.06 -2.01
N ALA A 273 18.57 -23.38 -1.52
CA ALA A 273 18.78 -23.92 -0.17
C ALA A 273 18.88 -22.82 0.90
N GLY A 274 18.68 -21.55 0.54
CA GLY A 274 18.80 -20.39 1.42
C GLY A 274 17.45 -19.82 1.84
N ARG A 275 17.49 -18.79 2.69
CA ARG A 275 16.33 -17.98 3.06
C ARG A 275 16.49 -16.58 2.48
N PHE A 276 15.40 -16.00 2.01
CA PHE A 276 15.30 -14.59 1.65
C PHE A 276 14.39 -13.90 2.66
N TYR A 277 14.88 -12.84 3.32
CA TYR A 277 14.12 -12.13 4.35
C TYR A 277 13.59 -10.81 3.84
N PHE A 278 12.38 -10.45 4.26
CA PHE A 278 11.73 -9.25 3.81
C PHE A 278 10.67 -8.77 4.81
N TYR A 279 10.25 -7.54 4.63
CA TYR A 279 9.01 -7.02 5.18
C TYR A 279 7.98 -6.88 4.07
N GLU A 280 6.79 -7.42 4.29
CA GLU A 280 5.66 -7.07 3.43
C GLU A 280 5.11 -5.71 3.84
N ILE A 281 4.96 -4.81 2.87
CA ILE A 281 4.70 -3.37 3.09
C ILE A 281 3.41 -3.07 3.88
N ASP A 282 2.39 -3.93 3.78
CA ASP A 282 1.10 -3.77 4.45
C ASP A 282 0.93 -4.76 5.63
N SER A 283 2.02 -5.38 6.08
CA SER A 283 1.98 -6.35 7.17
C SER A 283 2.04 -5.72 8.56
N MET A 284 1.48 -6.42 9.54
CA MET A 284 1.59 -6.06 10.96
C MET A 284 3.06 -5.98 11.41
N ASN A 285 3.90 -6.91 10.98
CA ASN A 285 5.33 -6.93 11.34
C ASN A 285 6.01 -5.64 10.89
N TYR A 286 5.77 -5.20 9.66
CA TYR A 286 6.36 -3.97 9.15
C TYR A 286 5.76 -2.71 9.80
N ALA A 287 4.48 -2.71 10.10
CA ALA A 287 3.83 -1.62 10.84
C ALA A 287 4.45 -1.44 12.24
N VAL A 288 4.67 -2.54 12.96
CA VAL A 288 5.39 -2.52 14.25
C VAL A 288 6.86 -2.14 14.07
N GLN A 289 7.54 -2.58 13.00
CA GLN A 289 8.92 -2.16 12.72
C GLN A 289 9.01 -0.64 12.55
N LYS A 290 8.12 -0.03 11.75
CA LYS A 290 8.06 1.43 11.59
C LYS A 290 7.79 2.13 12.92
N PHE A 291 6.80 1.64 13.66
CA PHE A 291 6.44 2.19 14.95
C PHE A 291 7.63 2.18 15.92
N TYR A 292 8.26 1.01 16.05
CA TYR A 292 9.40 0.79 16.93
C TYR A 292 10.60 1.65 16.53
N SER A 293 10.98 1.66 15.25
CA SER A 293 12.12 2.45 14.75
C SER A 293 11.91 3.96 14.91
N SER A 294 10.68 4.44 14.76
CA SER A 294 10.34 5.85 15.01
C SER A 294 10.53 6.21 16.48
N PHE A 295 10.13 5.32 17.38
CA PHE A 295 10.23 5.54 18.81
C PHE A 295 11.68 5.50 19.30
N THR A 296 12.48 4.52 18.85
CA THR A 296 13.91 4.41 19.17
C THR A 296 14.79 5.42 18.40
N ARG A 297 14.20 6.16 17.45
CA ARG A 297 14.88 7.07 16.52
C ARG A 297 16.01 6.38 15.73
N ARG A 298 15.86 5.07 15.50
CA ARG A 298 16.85 4.23 14.82
C ARG A 298 16.16 3.08 14.11
N ASP A 299 16.50 2.85 12.84
CA ASP A 299 16.01 1.70 12.08
C ASP A 299 17.16 0.73 11.77
N ASP A 300 17.38 -0.22 12.68
CA ASP A 300 18.46 -1.21 12.56
C ASP A 300 18.24 -2.20 11.42
N SER A 301 17.03 -2.30 10.86
CA SER A 301 16.73 -3.16 9.71
C SER A 301 17.35 -2.66 8.39
N THR A 302 17.80 -1.40 8.36
CA THR A 302 18.35 -0.75 7.16
C THR A 302 19.87 -0.72 7.14
N LYS A 303 20.52 -1.01 8.27
CA LYS A 303 21.98 -0.90 8.45
C LYS A 303 22.53 -2.13 9.17
N LEU A 304 22.12 -3.31 8.71
CA LEU A 304 22.62 -4.56 9.25
C LEU A 304 24.10 -4.69 8.90
N SER A 305 24.90 -4.85 9.95
CA SER A 305 26.34 -5.03 9.80
C SER A 305 26.56 -6.48 9.39
N VAL A 306 27.08 -6.69 8.19
CA VAL A 306 27.55 -8.01 7.77
C VAL A 306 28.82 -8.30 8.57
N GLY A 307 28.75 -9.16 9.57
CA GLY A 307 29.86 -9.48 10.47
C GLY A 307 29.54 -10.72 11.29
N GLY A 308 30.25 -11.81 11.02
CA GLY A 308 30.03 -13.13 11.61
C GLY A 308 31.01 -14.17 11.07
N HIS A 309 30.84 -15.44 11.43
CA HIS A 309 31.74 -16.57 11.14
C HIS A 309 32.08 -16.82 9.64
N GLY A 310 31.54 -16.05 8.70
CA GLY A 310 31.81 -16.10 7.26
C GLY A 310 32.74 -15.01 6.70
N LYS A 311 33.15 -13.99 7.49
CA LYS A 311 34.06 -12.91 7.03
C LYS A 311 35.55 -13.27 7.00
N ALA A 312 35.87 -14.56 7.14
CA ALA A 312 37.25 -15.03 7.17
C ALA A 312 37.91 -15.06 5.77
N THR A 313 37.14 -14.91 4.68
CA THR A 313 37.69 -14.90 3.32
C THR A 313 37.60 -13.50 2.69
N ASP A 314 38.65 -13.10 1.97
CA ASP A 314 38.71 -11.80 1.29
C ASP A 314 37.67 -11.66 0.17
N GLU A 315 37.26 -12.78 -0.45
CA GLU A 315 36.17 -12.82 -1.44
C GLU A 315 34.81 -12.41 -0.87
N ALA A 316 34.49 -12.85 0.36
CA ALA A 316 33.26 -12.46 1.05
C ALA A 316 33.30 -10.99 1.52
N ARG A 317 34.50 -10.42 1.70
CA ARG A 317 34.62 -8.98 1.99
C ARG A 317 34.39 -8.15 0.73
N LEU A 318 34.95 -8.57 -0.40
CA LEU A 318 34.81 -7.86 -1.67
C LEU A 318 33.35 -7.81 -2.17
N ARG A 319 32.60 -8.92 -2.00
CA ARG A 319 31.19 -9.02 -2.40
C ARG A 319 30.22 -8.27 -1.48
N TRP A 320 30.53 -8.13 -0.19
CA TRP A 320 29.64 -7.52 0.82
C TRP A 320 30.26 -6.30 1.51
N ASN A 321 30.67 -5.32 0.71
CA ASN A 321 31.18 -4.02 1.18
C ASN A 321 30.07 -3.06 1.67
N HIS A 322 28.79 -3.42 1.51
CA HIS A 322 27.64 -2.57 1.81
C HIS A 322 26.97 -2.95 3.13
N GLN A 323 26.29 -1.97 3.75
CA GLN A 323 25.35 -2.24 4.84
C GLN A 323 24.13 -2.96 4.25
N LEU A 324 23.70 -4.05 4.87
CA LEU A 324 22.57 -4.83 4.38
C LEU A 324 21.26 -4.20 4.88
N LYS A 325 20.30 -4.08 3.98
CA LYS A 325 18.95 -3.61 4.28
C LYS A 325 17.97 -4.75 4.07
N ILE A 326 17.09 -4.99 5.03
CA ILE A 326 15.96 -5.89 4.80
C ILE A 326 14.99 -5.20 3.84
N PRO A 327 14.69 -5.80 2.68
CA PRO A 327 13.82 -5.18 1.69
C PRO A 327 12.38 -5.13 2.19
N VAL A 328 11.71 -4.04 1.82
CA VAL A 328 10.27 -3.87 1.98
C VAL A 328 9.66 -4.07 0.60
N ILE A 329 8.72 -5.01 0.48
CA ILE A 329 8.25 -5.51 -0.81
C ILE A 329 6.73 -5.74 -0.79
N HIS A 330 6.10 -5.68 -1.96
CA HIS A 330 4.73 -6.18 -2.14
C HIS A 330 4.74 -7.68 -2.40
N LYS A 331 3.63 -8.38 -2.09
CA LYS A 331 3.50 -9.83 -2.36
C LYS A 331 3.77 -10.19 -3.83
N ARG A 332 3.28 -9.40 -4.78
CA ARG A 332 3.56 -9.60 -6.21
C ARG A 332 5.05 -9.51 -6.54
N GLU A 333 5.74 -8.53 -5.96
CA GLU A 333 7.18 -8.36 -6.19
C GLU A 333 7.98 -9.53 -5.61
N LEU A 334 7.58 -10.03 -4.45
CA LEU A 334 8.14 -11.26 -3.88
C LEU A 334 7.96 -12.45 -4.83
N ASP A 335 6.75 -12.65 -5.32
CA ASP A 335 6.42 -13.79 -6.19
C ASP A 335 7.17 -13.70 -7.53
N ASP A 336 7.29 -12.50 -8.11
CA ASP A 336 8.08 -12.24 -9.33
C ASP A 336 9.57 -12.53 -9.09
N PHE A 337 10.12 -12.08 -7.94
CA PHE A 337 11.50 -12.35 -7.58
C PHE A 337 11.76 -13.85 -7.38
N LEU A 338 10.94 -14.54 -6.59
CA LEU A 338 11.11 -15.98 -6.33
C LEU A 338 11.02 -16.80 -7.62
N SER A 339 10.17 -16.39 -8.57
CA SER A 339 10.01 -17.05 -9.86
C SER A 339 11.17 -16.79 -10.83
N SER A 340 11.95 -15.71 -10.64
CA SER A 340 13.07 -15.36 -11.54
C SER A 340 14.22 -16.36 -11.51
N ALA A 341 14.30 -17.19 -10.47
CA ALA A 341 15.33 -18.21 -10.31
C ALA A 341 15.12 -19.47 -11.18
N GLY A 342 14.03 -19.57 -11.94
CA GLY A 342 13.67 -20.76 -12.75
C GLY A 342 12.93 -21.85 -11.95
N GLU A 343 12.64 -23.00 -12.58
CA GLU A 343 11.96 -24.16 -11.94
C GLU A 343 12.81 -24.76 -10.81
N HIS A 344 12.79 -24.16 -9.62
CA HIS A 344 13.35 -24.76 -8.42
C HIS A 344 12.31 -25.66 -7.76
N LYS A 345 12.64 -26.95 -7.63
CA LYS A 345 12.05 -27.80 -6.59
C LYS A 345 12.18 -27.04 -5.27
N LEU A 346 11.10 -26.95 -4.49
CA LEU A 346 11.14 -26.46 -3.11
C LEU A 346 12.19 -27.27 -2.33
N VAL A 347 13.38 -26.72 -2.15
CA VAL A 347 14.43 -27.31 -1.32
C VAL A 347 14.27 -26.74 0.08
N ASN A 348 14.30 -27.60 1.10
CA ASN A 348 14.31 -27.14 2.48
C ASN A 348 15.58 -26.32 2.73
N PRO A 349 15.49 -25.14 3.38
CA PRO A 349 16.66 -24.36 3.70
C PRO A 349 17.70 -25.14 4.52
N SER A 350 18.98 -24.82 4.34
CA SER A 350 20.06 -25.46 5.08
C SER A 350 19.87 -25.27 6.60
N THR A 351 20.11 -26.36 7.35
CA THR A 351 20.16 -26.35 8.81
C THR A 351 21.57 -26.03 9.33
N ASN A 352 22.58 -25.98 8.46
CA ASN A 352 23.94 -25.59 8.81
C ASN A 352 24.03 -24.06 8.91
N GLU A 353 24.36 -23.55 10.11
CA GLU A 353 24.30 -22.11 10.39
C GLU A 353 25.26 -21.27 9.55
N LYS A 354 26.48 -21.78 9.28
CA LYS A 354 27.47 -21.05 8.47
C LYS A 354 27.07 -20.97 7.00
N GLU A 355 26.62 -22.09 6.46
CA GLU A 355 26.13 -22.17 5.09
C GLU A 355 24.88 -21.30 4.91
N GLN A 356 23.92 -21.41 5.83
CA GLN A 356 22.69 -20.65 5.80
C GLN A 356 22.93 -19.13 5.85
N TYR A 357 23.88 -18.67 6.67
CA TYR A 357 24.27 -17.26 6.71
C TYR A 357 24.81 -16.77 5.37
N GLN A 358 25.64 -17.57 4.69
CA GLN A 358 26.17 -17.21 3.37
C GLN A 358 25.07 -17.17 2.31
N LEU A 359 24.15 -18.13 2.33
CA LEU A 359 23.02 -18.19 1.39
C LEU A 359 22.04 -17.04 1.61
N PHE A 360 21.78 -16.65 2.86
CA PHE A 360 21.03 -15.44 3.18
C PHE A 360 21.63 -14.20 2.52
N LEU A 361 22.92 -13.97 2.74
CA LEU A 361 23.62 -12.79 2.20
C LEU A 361 23.59 -12.75 0.68
N LEU A 362 23.71 -13.92 0.04
CA LEU A 362 23.60 -14.06 -1.41
C LEU A 362 22.19 -13.74 -1.91
N ASN A 363 21.15 -14.32 -1.29
CA ASN A 363 19.77 -14.08 -1.67
C ASN A 363 19.36 -12.60 -1.55
N GLN A 364 19.88 -11.88 -0.56
CA GLN A 364 19.63 -10.44 -0.44
C GLN A 364 20.32 -9.62 -1.54
N LEU A 365 21.56 -9.97 -1.89
CA LEU A 365 22.27 -9.33 -3.00
C LEU A 365 21.59 -9.60 -4.35
N GLU A 366 21.22 -10.85 -4.61
CA GLU A 366 20.48 -11.24 -5.82
C GLU A 366 19.17 -10.46 -5.97
N PHE A 367 18.49 -10.19 -4.86
CA PHE A 367 17.28 -9.38 -4.88
C PHE A 367 17.55 -7.94 -5.27
N GLU A 368 18.61 -7.32 -4.73
CA GLU A 368 19.01 -5.97 -5.12
C GLU A 368 19.38 -5.89 -6.60
N ASP A 369 20.17 -6.83 -7.09
CA ASP A 369 20.56 -6.92 -8.50
C ASP A 369 19.35 -7.13 -9.42
N TRP A 370 18.46 -8.06 -9.05
CA TRP A 370 17.21 -8.32 -9.79
C TRP A 370 16.34 -7.06 -9.85
N ARG A 371 16.13 -6.40 -8.71
CA ARG A 371 15.29 -5.19 -8.64
C ARG A 371 15.88 -4.03 -9.46
N ASN A 372 17.20 -3.90 -9.52
CA ASN A 372 17.90 -2.89 -10.33
C ASN A 372 17.86 -3.19 -11.84
N SER A 373 17.50 -4.41 -12.25
CA SER A 373 17.40 -4.82 -13.64
C SER A 373 16.01 -4.64 -14.27
N LEU A 374 15.00 -4.31 -13.44
CA LEU A 374 13.62 -4.00 -13.85
C LEU A 374 13.49 -2.55 -14.35
#